data_AF-A0A1H7SYI6-F1
#
_entry.id   AF-A0A1H7SYI6-F1
#
_cell.length_a   1.000
_cell.length_b   1.000
_cell.length_c   1.000
_cell.angle_alpha   90.00
_cell.angle_beta   90.00
_cell.angle_gamma   90.00
#
_symmetry.space_group_name_H-M   'P 1'
#
loop_
_entity.id
_entity.type
_entity.pdbx_description
1 polymer ?
#
loop_
_entity_poly.entity_id
_entity_poly.type
_entity_poly.pdbx_seq_one_letter_code
_entity_poly.pdbx_strand_id
1 'polypeptide(L)'
;MHIEAFADDLALSSPTRLPVTARRSSQKVLLVLLSGRMWVRDADGRRREITGPTWVVWYPGETLEYGAHGATVHWVFAAPTGPVPTGSPRPGSLVRLRDVRDDDGVEDALLVDYLDDSPDGSGPLSVVADGAGSGIGVNALTDVLQVVDEADEDLRGWSYGPGHDHPLRLDRS
;
A
#
# COMPACT_ATOMS: atom_id res chain seq x y z
N MET A 1 -25.91 7.99 18.83
CA MET A 1 -24.47 8.35 18.73
C MET A 1 -23.77 7.12 18.18
N HIS A 2 -23.67 7.02 16.85
CA HIS A 2 -23.09 5.85 16.19
C HIS A 2 -21.62 6.13 15.91
N ILE A 3 -20.77 5.27 16.46
CA ILE A 3 -19.32 5.25 16.24
C ILE A 3 -19.10 4.49 14.93
N GLU A 4 -18.87 5.21 13.83
CA GLU A 4 -18.42 4.68 12.54
C GLU A 4 -17.06 5.31 12.21
N ALA A 5 -16.01 4.97 12.96
CA ALA A 5 -14.71 5.62 12.79
C ALA A 5 -13.48 4.70 12.90
N PHE A 6 -13.63 3.38 13.00
CA PHE A 6 -12.49 2.48 13.31
C PHE A 6 -12.43 1.19 12.49
N ALA A 7 -12.96 1.17 11.26
CA ALA A 7 -12.97 -0.06 10.44
C ALA A 7 -12.51 0.15 8.99
N ASP A 8 -11.58 1.09 8.74
CA ASP A 8 -11.30 1.60 7.38
C ASP A 8 -9.90 1.28 6.80
N ASP A 9 -9.01 0.53 7.48
CA ASP A 9 -7.64 0.32 6.96
C ASP A 9 -7.49 -0.94 6.07
N LEU A 10 -8.43 -1.88 6.13
CA LEU A 10 -8.55 -2.97 5.16
C LEU A 10 -9.87 -2.85 4.41
N ALA A 11 -9.83 -2.35 3.17
CA ALA A 11 -11.01 -2.30 2.32
C ALA A 11 -11.39 -3.73 1.89
N LEU A 12 -12.17 -4.43 2.72
CA LEU A 12 -12.94 -5.60 2.29
C LEU A 12 -13.90 -5.13 1.20
N SER A 13 -13.57 -5.51 -0.04
CA SER A 13 -14.27 -5.24 -1.29
C SER A 13 -15.66 -4.60 -1.13
N SER A 14 -15.74 -3.28 -1.30
CA SER A 14 -17.00 -2.60 -1.59
C SER A 14 -16.85 -1.74 -2.86
N PRO A 15 -17.64 -2.00 -3.91
CA PRO A 15 -17.56 -1.28 -5.20
C PRO A 15 -17.91 0.22 -5.09
N THR A 16 -18.31 0.70 -3.91
CA THR A 16 -18.74 2.09 -3.68
C THR A 16 -17.83 2.90 -2.76
N ARG A 17 -16.79 2.29 -2.16
CA ARG A 17 -15.85 2.99 -1.26
C ARG A 17 -14.54 3.30 -1.97
N LEU A 18 -14.56 4.31 -2.83
CA LEU A 18 -13.35 5.08 -3.15
C LEU A 18 -13.43 6.38 -2.34
N PRO A 19 -12.43 6.72 -1.51
CA PRO A 19 -12.41 7.99 -0.78
C PRO A 19 -12.60 9.15 -1.74
N VAL A 20 -13.58 10.02 -1.47
CA VAL A 20 -13.93 11.20 -2.27
C VAL A 20 -12.72 12.14 -2.46
N THR A 21 -11.71 12.04 -1.59
CA THR A 21 -10.43 12.76 -1.68
C THR A 21 -9.60 12.36 -2.91
N ALA A 22 -9.64 11.10 -3.37
CA ALA A 22 -8.96 10.66 -4.59
C ALA A 22 -9.54 11.29 -5.87
N ARG A 23 -10.78 11.81 -5.82
CA ARG A 23 -11.40 12.50 -6.96
C ARG A 23 -10.91 13.93 -7.18
N ARG A 24 -10.25 14.57 -6.20
CA ARG A 24 -9.89 16.01 -6.27
C ARG A 24 -8.44 16.28 -6.69
N SER A 25 -7.58 15.28 -6.76
CA SER A 25 -6.22 15.37 -7.30
C SER A 25 -6.10 14.54 -8.59
N SER A 26 -6.08 15.23 -9.71
CA SER A 26 -6.24 14.73 -11.08
C SER A 26 -5.13 13.81 -11.63
N GLN A 27 -4.39 13.02 -10.84
CA GLN A 27 -3.11 12.46 -11.32
C GLN A 27 -2.77 11.02 -10.92
N LYS A 28 -3.73 10.09 -10.88
CA LYS A 28 -3.55 8.65 -10.58
C LYS A 28 -3.58 8.33 -9.09
N VAL A 29 -3.94 7.09 -8.79
CA VAL A 29 -4.02 6.50 -7.47
C VAL A 29 -3.11 5.27 -7.44
N LEU A 30 -2.39 5.11 -6.35
CA LEU A 30 -1.44 4.02 -6.18
C LEU A 30 -2.00 3.05 -5.12
N LEU A 31 -2.13 1.79 -5.53
CA LEU A 31 -2.56 0.70 -4.64
C LEU A 31 -1.43 -0.32 -4.54
N VAL A 32 -1.41 -1.04 -3.43
CA VAL A 32 -0.67 -2.29 -3.31
C VAL A 32 -1.66 -3.43 -3.33
N LEU A 33 -1.54 -4.33 -4.31
CA LEU A 33 -2.25 -5.60 -4.33
C LEU A 33 -1.42 -6.60 -3.52
N LEU A 34 -1.84 -6.94 -2.31
CA LEU A 34 -1.12 -7.84 -1.40
C LEU A 34 -1.30 -9.32 -1.79
N SER A 35 -2.46 -9.69 -2.30
CA SER A 35 -2.71 -11.04 -2.80
C SER A 35 -3.94 -11.12 -3.71
N GLY A 36 -3.97 -12.17 -4.54
CA GLY A 36 -5.07 -12.45 -5.45
C GLY A 36 -4.87 -11.83 -6.84
N ARG A 37 -5.96 -11.78 -7.61
CA ARG A 37 -5.99 -11.28 -8.98
C ARG A 37 -6.94 -10.10 -9.12
N MET A 38 -6.45 -9.05 -9.74
CA MET A 38 -7.17 -7.84 -10.08
C MET A 38 -7.14 -7.65 -11.59
N TRP A 39 -8.17 -7.04 -12.15
CA TRP A 39 -8.15 -6.54 -13.52
C TRP A 39 -8.46 -5.06 -13.53
N VAL A 40 -7.71 -4.33 -14.36
CA VAL A 40 -8.01 -2.92 -14.62
C VAL A 40 -8.47 -2.79 -16.05
N ARG A 41 -9.64 -2.20 -16.24
CA ARG A 41 -10.19 -1.88 -17.55
C ARG A 41 -9.94 -0.42 -17.86
N ASP A 42 -9.24 -0.14 -18.96
CA ASP A 42 -9.01 1.22 -19.43
C ASP A 42 -10.26 1.84 -20.08
N ALA A 43 -10.17 3.13 -20.43
CA ALA A 43 -11.27 3.87 -21.05
C ALA A 43 -11.68 3.30 -22.42
N ASP A 44 -10.77 2.61 -23.11
CA ASP A 44 -11.02 1.94 -24.39
C ASP A 44 -11.57 0.51 -24.22
N GLY A 45 -11.80 0.09 -22.98
CA GLY A 45 -12.34 -1.22 -22.63
C GLY A 45 -11.30 -2.36 -22.62
N ARG A 46 -10.00 -2.06 -22.83
CA ARG A 46 -8.94 -3.07 -22.74
C ARG A 46 -8.73 -3.44 -21.28
N ARG A 47 -8.51 -4.72 -21.05
CA ARG A 47 -8.37 -5.30 -19.72
C ARG A 47 -6.92 -5.74 -19.50
N ARG A 48 -6.29 -5.24 -18.44
CA ARG A 48 -5.01 -5.76 -17.93
C ARG A 48 -5.25 -6.62 -16.70
N GLU A 49 -4.65 -7.82 -16.66
CA GLU A 49 -4.63 -8.68 -15.48
C GLU A 49 -3.41 -8.37 -14.63
N ILE A 50 -3.60 -8.34 -13.32
CA ILE A 50 -2.56 -8.05 -12.34
C ILE A 50 -2.67 -9.09 -11.22
N THR A 51 -1.53 -9.69 -10.87
CA THR A 51 -1.45 -10.70 -9.79
C THR A 51 -0.53 -10.18 -8.70
N GLY A 52 -0.99 -10.22 -7.45
CA GLY A 52 -0.20 -9.79 -6.29
C GLY A 52 0.77 -10.85 -5.78
N PRO A 53 1.75 -10.46 -4.92
CA PRO A 53 1.93 -9.11 -4.38
C PRO A 53 2.58 -8.14 -5.38
N THR A 54 1.99 -6.96 -5.63
CA THR A 54 2.53 -5.97 -6.59
C THR A 54 1.90 -4.58 -6.46
N TRP A 55 2.54 -3.58 -7.06
CA TRP A 55 2.02 -2.23 -7.21
C TRP A 55 0.94 -2.16 -8.31
N VAL A 56 -0.12 -1.38 -8.06
CA VAL A 56 -1.17 -1.08 -9.03
C VAL A 56 -1.32 0.42 -9.16
N VAL A 57 -0.92 0.94 -10.32
CA VAL A 57 -1.24 2.33 -10.70
C VAL A 57 -2.62 2.33 -11.33
N TRP A 58 -3.57 3.08 -10.77
CA TRP A 58 -4.94 3.25 -11.27
C TRP A 58 -5.16 4.70 -11.73
N TYR A 59 -5.73 4.88 -12.93
CA TYR A 59 -5.99 6.19 -13.53
C TYR A 59 -7.48 6.57 -13.43
N PRO A 60 -7.82 7.86 -13.24
CA PRO A 60 -9.21 8.30 -13.33
C PRO A 60 -9.84 7.90 -14.67
N GLY A 61 -11.01 7.26 -14.62
CA GLY A 61 -11.72 6.74 -15.79
C GLY A 61 -11.47 5.24 -16.04
N GLU A 62 -10.44 4.64 -15.45
CA GLU A 62 -10.29 3.19 -15.44
C GLU A 62 -11.27 2.56 -14.42
N THR A 63 -11.69 1.32 -14.69
CA THR A 63 -12.49 0.52 -13.77
C THR A 63 -11.64 -0.59 -13.15
N LEU A 64 -11.72 -0.73 -11.82
CA LEU A 64 -11.12 -1.86 -11.10
C LEU A 64 -12.12 -3.01 -10.98
N GLU A 65 -11.69 -4.22 -11.34
CA GLU A 65 -12.42 -5.46 -11.20
C GLU A 65 -11.63 -6.43 -10.33
N TYR A 66 -12.31 -7.19 -9.47
CA TYR A 66 -11.69 -8.11 -8.51
C TYR A 66 -12.30 -9.50 -8.61
N GLY A 67 -11.46 -10.52 -8.44
CA GLY A 67 -11.85 -11.92 -8.24
C GLY A 67 -12.37 -12.67 -9.48
N ALA A 68 -11.85 -13.89 -9.68
CA ALA A 68 -12.68 -14.98 -10.16
C ALA A 68 -13.54 -15.46 -8.98
N HIS A 69 -14.71 -16.04 -9.24
CA HIS A 69 -15.60 -16.55 -8.19
C HIS A 69 -14.84 -17.49 -7.22
N GLY A 70 -14.81 -17.18 -5.92
CA GLY A 70 -14.14 -17.98 -4.88
C GLY A 70 -12.71 -17.55 -4.50
N ALA A 71 -12.16 -16.47 -5.06
CA ALA A 71 -10.84 -15.95 -4.70
C ALA A 71 -10.92 -14.65 -3.90
N THR A 72 -10.26 -14.59 -2.74
CA THR A 72 -10.09 -13.36 -1.95
C THR A 72 -9.00 -12.49 -2.55
N VAL A 73 -9.25 -11.18 -2.62
CA VAL A 73 -8.29 -10.17 -3.08
C VAL A 73 -8.04 -9.20 -1.94
N HIS A 74 -6.78 -8.96 -1.61
CA HIS A 74 -6.38 -8.00 -0.56
C HIS A 74 -5.58 -6.87 -1.18
N TRP A 75 -5.98 -5.63 -0.97
CA TRP A 75 -5.26 -4.46 -1.45
C TRP A 75 -5.37 -3.31 -0.45
N VAL A 76 -4.39 -2.40 -0.49
CA VAL A 76 -4.34 -1.20 0.34
C VAL A 76 -3.97 0.02 -0.51
N PHE A 77 -4.32 1.22 -0.05
CA PHE A 77 -3.78 2.43 -0.67
C PHE A 77 -2.31 2.56 -0.29
N ALA A 78 -1.45 2.81 -1.24
CA ALA A 78 -0.03 2.94 -0.93
C ALA A 78 0.37 4.31 -0.37
N ALA A 79 -0.61 5.19 -0.20
CA ALA A 79 -0.45 6.46 0.48
C ALA A 79 -1.44 6.45 1.65
N PRO A 80 -0.95 6.38 2.89
CA PRO A 80 -1.81 6.33 4.05
C PRO A 80 -2.71 7.56 4.07
N THR A 81 -4.02 7.32 4.13
CA THR A 81 -4.97 8.35 4.53
C THR A 81 -5.19 8.38 6.04
N GLY A 82 -4.55 7.45 6.79
CA GLY A 82 -4.66 7.29 8.24
C GLY A 82 -3.56 7.99 9.04
N PRO A 83 -3.74 8.13 10.37
CA PRO A 83 -2.74 8.71 11.25
C PRO A 83 -1.52 7.78 11.42
N VAL A 84 -0.32 8.29 11.15
CA VAL A 84 0.92 7.58 11.48
C VAL A 84 1.04 7.46 13.01
N PRO A 85 1.34 6.27 13.55
CA PRO A 85 1.48 6.08 15.00
C PRO A 85 2.58 6.98 15.57
N THR A 86 2.39 7.46 16.80
CA THR A 86 3.38 8.34 17.44
C THR A 86 4.70 7.59 17.65
N GLY A 87 5.80 8.16 17.14
CA GLY A 87 7.14 7.57 17.25
C GLY A 87 7.50 6.56 16.16
N SER A 88 6.57 6.30 15.23
CA SER A 88 6.82 5.44 14.07
C SER A 88 7.30 6.24 12.85
N PRO A 89 8.10 5.63 11.95
CA PRO A 89 8.52 6.26 10.70
C PRO A 89 7.33 6.64 9.82
N ARG A 90 7.52 7.67 9.01
CA ARG A 90 6.52 8.05 8.00
C ARG A 90 6.51 7.05 6.85
N PRO A 91 5.34 6.71 6.30
CA PRO A 91 5.27 6.00 5.03
C PRO A 91 5.99 6.77 3.91
N GLY A 92 6.70 6.03 3.07
CA GLY A 92 7.74 6.54 2.17
C GLY A 92 9.17 6.44 2.75
N SER A 93 9.33 6.21 4.05
CA SER A 93 10.67 6.09 4.66
C SER A 93 11.35 4.79 4.26
N LEU A 94 12.67 4.81 4.16
CA LEU A 94 13.48 3.62 4.06
C LEU A 94 13.76 3.09 5.47
N VAL A 95 13.35 1.86 5.74
CA VAL A 95 13.52 1.20 7.05
C VAL A 95 14.35 -0.05 6.90
N ARG A 96 14.98 -0.49 7.99
CA ARG A 96 15.59 -1.82 8.07
C ARG A 96 14.59 -2.79 8.68
N LEU A 97 14.26 -3.83 7.93
CA LEU A 97 13.42 -4.92 8.37
C LEU A 97 14.25 -6.12 8.77
N ARG A 98 13.76 -6.85 9.77
CA ARG A 98 14.17 -8.24 9.97
C ARG A 98 13.59 -9.09 8.84
N ASP A 99 14.44 -9.85 8.17
CA ASP A 99 13.98 -10.85 7.21
C ASP A 99 13.55 -12.10 7.97
N VAL A 100 12.26 -12.41 7.99
CA VAL A 100 11.73 -13.57 8.71
C VAL A 100 12.08 -14.90 8.01
N ARG A 101 12.66 -14.85 6.80
CA ARG A 101 13.10 -16.04 6.05
C ARG A 101 14.53 -16.45 6.37
N ASP A 102 15.30 -15.61 7.06
CA ASP A 102 16.68 -15.85 7.47
C ASP A 102 16.86 -15.38 8.91
N ASP A 103 17.22 -16.29 9.83
CA ASP A 103 17.22 -16.03 11.29
C ASP A 103 18.11 -14.83 11.71
N ASP A 104 19.12 -14.50 10.91
CA ASP A 104 20.00 -13.32 11.09
C ASP A 104 19.83 -12.27 9.97
N GLY A 105 18.86 -12.45 9.09
CA GLY A 105 18.64 -11.62 7.92
C GLY A 105 18.10 -10.25 8.26
N VAL A 106 18.68 -9.22 7.65
CA VAL A 106 18.13 -7.87 7.64
C VAL A 106 18.17 -7.32 6.22
N GLU A 107 17.11 -6.60 5.84
CA GLU A 107 17.05 -5.92 4.55
C GLU A 107 16.57 -4.49 4.70
N ASP A 108 16.94 -3.63 3.77
CA ASP A 108 16.35 -2.30 3.65
C ASP A 108 15.07 -2.43 2.81
N ALA A 109 14.00 -1.78 3.28
CA ALA A 109 12.68 -1.85 2.67
C ALA A 109 11.99 -0.49 2.69
N LEU A 110 11.20 -0.22 1.65
CA LEU A 110 10.35 0.95 1.59
C LEU A 110 9.11 0.72 2.46
N LEU A 111 8.90 1.53 3.48
CA LEU A 111 7.67 1.53 4.26
C LEU A 111 6.54 2.11 3.42
N VAL A 112 5.47 1.34 3.20
CA VAL A 112 4.35 1.73 2.33
C VAL A 112 3.12 2.16 3.11
N ASP A 113 2.71 1.40 4.12
CA ASP A 113 1.51 1.71 4.91
C ASP A 113 1.53 1.04 6.28
N TYR A 114 0.65 1.49 7.18
CA TYR A 114 0.34 0.83 8.45
C TYR A 114 -1.04 0.16 8.36
N LEU A 115 -1.14 -1.07 8.83
CA LEU A 115 -2.40 -1.80 8.93
C LEU A 115 -2.78 -2.00 10.39
N ASP A 116 -4.01 -1.63 10.71
CA ASP A 116 -4.63 -2.02 11.97
C ASP A 116 -5.32 -3.37 11.81
N ASP A 117 -4.65 -4.42 12.28
CA ASP A 117 -5.18 -5.79 12.24
C ASP A 117 -6.17 -6.06 13.39
N SER A 118 -6.47 -5.08 14.26
CA SER A 118 -7.41 -5.29 15.36
C SER A 118 -8.86 -4.99 15.00
N PRO A 119 -9.80 -5.81 15.49
CA PRO A 119 -11.23 -5.52 15.38
C PRO A 119 -11.69 -4.25 16.12
N ASP A 120 -10.88 -3.73 17.05
CA ASP A 120 -11.24 -2.66 17.98
C ASP A 120 -10.30 -1.44 17.97
N GLY A 121 -9.30 -1.42 17.10
CA GLY A 121 -8.35 -0.31 16.96
C GLY A 121 -7.20 -0.32 17.96
N SER A 122 -7.00 -1.42 18.70
CA SER A 122 -5.99 -1.56 19.77
C SER A 122 -4.83 -2.49 19.43
N GLY A 123 -4.81 -3.04 18.22
CA GLY A 123 -3.93 -4.13 17.80
C GLY A 123 -2.48 -3.73 17.64
N PRO A 124 -1.58 -4.72 17.63
CA PRO A 124 -0.25 -4.52 17.10
C PRO A 124 -0.40 -4.10 15.64
N LEU A 125 0.10 -2.92 15.31
CA LEU A 125 0.10 -2.45 13.94
C LEU A 125 1.01 -3.35 13.12
N SER A 126 0.52 -3.80 11.97
CA SER A 126 1.36 -4.37 10.93
C SER A 126 1.81 -3.25 9.99
N VAL A 127 2.87 -3.50 9.25
CA VAL A 127 3.35 -2.59 8.20
C VAL A 127 3.32 -3.29 6.86
N VAL A 128 2.92 -2.56 5.82
CA VAL A 128 3.18 -2.97 4.44
C VAL A 128 4.51 -2.38 4.04
N ALA A 129 5.42 -3.21 3.54
CA ALA A 129 6.73 -2.78 3.09
C ALA A 129 7.13 -3.49 1.80
N ASP A 130 7.95 -2.82 0.98
CA ASP A 130 8.56 -3.36 -0.23
C ASP A 130 10.05 -3.57 0.00
N GLY A 131 10.43 -4.83 0.29
CA GLY A 131 11.82 -5.22 0.54
C GLY A 131 12.56 -5.52 -0.76
N ALA A 132 13.82 -5.09 -0.86
CA ALA A 132 14.63 -5.30 -2.07
C ALA A 132 14.81 -6.79 -2.44
N GLY A 133 14.81 -7.69 -1.43
CA GLY A 133 14.93 -9.13 -1.63
C GLY A 133 13.62 -9.88 -1.44
N SER A 134 12.79 -9.47 -0.47
CA SER A 134 11.54 -10.19 -0.14
C SER A 134 10.34 -9.79 -1.00
N GLY A 135 10.40 -8.62 -1.64
CA GLY A 135 9.29 -7.99 -2.35
C GLY A 135 8.26 -7.35 -1.41
N ILE A 136 7.08 -7.06 -1.95
CA ILE A 136 6.01 -6.44 -1.16
C ILE A 136 5.35 -7.46 -0.22
N GLY A 137 5.21 -7.10 1.05
CA GLY A 137 4.57 -7.94 2.05
C GLY A 137 4.05 -7.19 3.28
N VAL A 138 3.31 -7.92 4.11
CA VAL A 138 2.86 -7.48 5.44
C VAL A 138 3.83 -8.03 6.47
N ASN A 139 4.35 -7.16 7.34
CA ASN A 139 5.32 -7.48 8.38
C ASN A 139 4.83 -6.95 9.73
N ALA A 140 5.26 -7.55 10.83
CA ALA A 140 4.96 -6.99 12.14
C ALA A 140 5.72 -5.67 12.33
N LEU A 141 5.13 -4.67 12.98
CA LEU A 141 5.86 -3.44 13.31
C LEU A 141 7.12 -3.70 14.13
N THR A 142 7.13 -4.76 14.96
CA THR A 142 8.31 -5.16 15.74
C THR A 142 9.49 -5.63 14.89
N ASP A 143 9.27 -5.93 13.62
CA ASP A 143 10.32 -6.29 12.66
C ASP A 143 10.95 -5.05 12.01
N VAL A 144 10.38 -3.86 12.22
CA VAL A 144 11.02 -2.58 11.87
C VAL A 144 12.09 -2.25 12.91
N LEU A 145 13.34 -2.51 12.57
CA LEU A 145 14.46 -2.41 13.49
C LEU A 145 15.01 -0.98 13.62
N GLN A 146 15.02 -0.24 12.52
CA GLN A 146 15.52 1.13 12.47
C GLN A 146 15.01 1.87 11.23
N VAL A 147 15.00 3.19 11.30
CA VAL A 147 14.83 4.07 10.14
C VAL A 147 16.21 4.33 9.53
N VAL A 148 16.36 4.05 8.24
CA VAL A 148 17.59 4.29 7.48
C VAL A 148 17.55 5.68 6.84
N ASP A 149 16.42 6.04 6.24
CA ASP A 149 16.13 7.38 5.73
C ASP A 149 14.67 7.73 6.00
N GLU A 150 14.43 8.86 6.67
CA GLU A 150 13.08 9.30 7.00
C GLU A 150 12.51 10.11 5.83
N ALA A 151 11.30 9.76 5.40
CA ALA A 151 10.61 10.49 4.35
C ALA A 151 10.25 11.91 4.79
N ASP A 152 10.64 12.88 3.97
CA ASP A 152 10.25 14.28 4.12
C ASP A 152 8.90 14.59 3.46
N GLU A 153 8.44 13.71 2.56
CA GLU A 153 7.16 13.77 1.87
C GLU A 153 6.52 12.39 1.73
N ASP A 154 5.18 12.36 1.72
CA ASP A 154 4.39 11.15 1.49
C ASP A 154 4.63 10.59 0.07
N LEU A 155 4.40 9.29 -0.14
CA LEU A 155 4.48 8.59 -1.42
C LEU A 155 3.61 9.25 -2.52
N ARG A 156 2.61 10.06 -2.15
CA ARG A 156 1.85 10.92 -3.08
C ARG A 156 2.72 11.94 -3.84
N GLY A 157 3.86 12.35 -3.29
CA GLY A 157 4.82 13.25 -3.94
C GLY A 157 5.77 12.56 -4.91
N TRP A 158 5.80 11.22 -4.89
CA TRP A 158 6.78 10.44 -5.65
C TRP A 158 6.33 10.24 -7.09
N SER A 159 7.26 9.84 -7.96
CA SER A 159 6.95 9.58 -9.37
C SER A 159 6.49 8.15 -9.58
N TYR A 160 5.34 7.97 -10.23
CA TYR A 160 4.76 6.67 -10.60
C TYR A 160 4.01 6.76 -11.94
N GLY A 161 4.13 5.75 -12.80
CA GLY A 161 3.52 5.78 -14.14
C GLY A 161 4.10 4.81 -15.16
N PRO A 162 3.69 4.91 -16.44
CA PRO A 162 4.13 3.99 -17.48
C PRO A 162 5.65 4.09 -17.66
N GLY A 163 6.35 2.96 -17.54
CA GLY A 163 7.81 2.91 -17.51
C GLY A 163 8.40 2.75 -16.09
N HIS A 164 7.56 2.80 -15.05
CA HIS A 164 7.95 2.53 -13.66
C HIS A 164 6.98 1.53 -13.03
N ASP A 165 7.48 0.37 -12.66
CA ASP A 165 6.69 -0.71 -12.04
C ASP A 165 6.49 -0.51 -10.53
N HIS A 166 7.14 0.51 -9.94
CA HIS A 166 7.07 0.90 -8.53
C HIS A 166 7.32 2.42 -8.37
N PRO A 167 6.97 3.03 -7.22
CA PRO A 167 7.23 4.44 -6.96
C PRO A 167 8.72 4.75 -6.88
N LEU A 168 9.10 5.87 -7.47
CA LEU A 168 10.48 6.35 -7.44
C LEU A 168 10.53 7.77 -6.87
N ARG A 169 11.41 7.95 -5.89
CA ARG A 169 11.84 9.27 -5.46
C ARG A 169 12.81 9.79 -6.52
N LEU A 170 12.39 10.80 -7.28
CA LEU A 170 13.31 11.50 -8.16
C LEU A 170 14.16 12.39 -7.26
N ASP A 171 15.45 12.07 -7.13
CA ASP A 171 16.37 12.85 -6.31
C ASP A 171 16.20 14.35 -6.60
N ARG A 172 16.09 15.15 -5.54
CA ARG A 172 16.19 16.60 -5.60
C ARG A 172 17.62 16.94 -6.06
N SER A 173 17.80 17.11 -7.38
CA SER A 173 18.93 17.83 -7.96
C SER A 173 19.03 19.24 -7.41
#